data_AF-A0A930R3M5-F1
#
_entry.id   AF-A0A930R3M5-F1
#
_cell.length_a   1.000
_cell.length_b   1.000
_cell.length_c   1.000
_cell.angle_alpha   90.00
_cell.angle_beta   90.00
_cell.angle_gamma   90.00
#
_symmetry.space_group_name_H-M   'P 1'
#
loop_
_entity.id
_entity.type
_entity.pdbx_description
1 polymer ?
#
loop_
_entity_poly.entity_id
_entity_poly.type
_entity_poly.pdbx_seq_one_letter_code
_entity_poly.pdbx_strand_id
1 'polypeptide(L)'
;YFAVGDIVRLAILLLYAAVLYTAFIGKMVFFAHFHDTFNPSIRLGKNADKGNLADIFFHQNHGAWLLFGYIPYLLLCYAAGHALLALPSFAYPTLVDGAGQYAVNACVFVLSIVFFYWLRYGGTLRHRQKPEWDEVPVLVKEDIFLGKAAMDDLIAFERAWQRPVREALQHTDEESFERIAPLVPTAADVQELSMEMFRHTAEGARIDPPRHIFYLVGESYTQALFDAPYLGLNLMEAGRLFRADPHTISINNFLSGGVNSRPSIVSAVLGIYDVDMELNEKEAFWKGTLPTSLPLQLKRLGYRTSYWYGGSLSKGYFTRFLPAAGFDAIYSATDICGDDAPQTWIGVYDHVFLEEAARRICAEKDDVPSLHLLYTTSNHGPYLIPFEKYGYDPERVMPGAPASLKKKDLRGRGLACAWYADQALCKFINEMRARYPDSLFIVTGDHAGGILPLVPGVTDREEPLLRERILTSFAIHHPQ
;
A
#
# COMPACT_ATOMS: atom_id res chain seq x y z
N TYR A 1 0.59 -53.09 -10.83
CA TYR A 1 -0.40 -52.09 -11.31
C TYR A 1 -0.99 -51.29 -10.15
N PHE A 2 -1.57 -51.94 -9.12
CA PHE A 2 -2.15 -51.27 -7.94
C PHE A 2 -1.16 -50.38 -7.15
N ALA A 3 0.02 -50.88 -6.80
CA ALA A 3 1.01 -50.08 -6.05
C ALA A 3 1.47 -48.81 -6.80
N VAL A 4 1.58 -48.87 -8.14
CA VAL A 4 1.88 -47.69 -8.96
C VAL A 4 0.69 -46.73 -8.98
N GLY A 5 -0.55 -47.26 -9.01
CA GLY A 5 -1.77 -46.45 -8.94
C GLY A 5 -1.91 -45.69 -7.62
N ASP A 6 -1.59 -46.32 -6.49
CA ASP A 6 -1.65 -45.67 -5.18
C ASP A 6 -0.58 -44.59 -5.03
N ILE A 7 0.64 -44.84 -5.51
CA ILE A 7 1.69 -43.83 -5.59
C ILE A 7 1.24 -42.62 -6.41
N VAL A 8 0.64 -42.85 -7.59
CA VAL A 8 0.14 -41.76 -8.45
C VAL A 8 -0.97 -40.97 -7.76
N ARG A 9 -1.94 -41.63 -7.11
CA ARG A 9 -3.03 -40.97 -6.38
C ARG A 9 -2.50 -40.09 -5.25
N LEU A 10 -1.57 -40.64 -4.45
CA LEU A 10 -0.94 -39.89 -3.36
C LEU A 10 -0.11 -38.72 -3.88
N ALA A 11 0.65 -38.91 -4.96
CA ALA A 11 1.42 -37.83 -5.56
C ALA A 11 0.52 -36.68 -6.05
N ILE A 12 -0.59 -36.99 -6.72
CA ILE A 12 -1.57 -35.99 -7.18
C ILE A 12 -2.23 -35.29 -5.99
N LEU A 13 -2.65 -36.05 -4.97
CA LEU A 13 -3.24 -35.49 -3.75
C LEU A 13 -2.29 -34.50 -3.07
N LEU A 14 -1.02 -34.89 -2.88
CA LEU A 14 -0.02 -34.03 -2.23
C LEU A 14 0.30 -32.79 -3.06
N LEU A 15 0.40 -32.92 -4.39
CA LEU A 15 0.61 -31.78 -5.26
C LEU A 15 -0.55 -30.79 -5.15
N TYR A 16 -1.80 -31.29 -5.19
CA TYR A 16 -2.98 -30.45 -5.04
C TYR A 16 -3.06 -29.80 -3.65
N ALA A 17 -2.77 -30.56 -2.59
CA ALA A 17 -2.72 -30.05 -1.23
C ALA A 17 -1.67 -28.94 -1.09
N ALA A 18 -0.48 -29.11 -1.69
CA ALA A 18 0.56 -28.09 -1.70
C ALA A 18 0.09 -26.79 -2.39
N VAL A 19 -0.65 -26.90 -3.50
CA VAL A 19 -1.22 -25.74 -4.19
C VAL A 19 -2.23 -25.02 -3.31
N LEU A 20 -3.14 -25.74 -2.64
CA LEU A 20 -4.10 -25.15 -1.70
C LEU A 20 -3.39 -24.42 -0.54
N TYR A 21 -2.38 -25.05 0.05
CA TYR A 21 -1.62 -24.44 1.14
C TYR A 21 -0.84 -23.20 0.69
N THR A 22 -0.32 -23.21 -0.54
CA THR A 22 0.30 -22.03 -1.15
C THR A 22 -0.68 -20.88 -1.28
N ALA A 23 -1.90 -21.15 -1.77
CA ALA A 23 -2.94 -20.14 -1.92
C ALA A 23 -3.38 -19.58 -0.55
N PHE A 24 -3.51 -20.45 0.45
CA PHE A 24 -3.81 -20.06 1.83
C PHE A 24 -2.74 -19.14 2.42
N ILE A 25 -1.45 -19.54 2.39
CA ILE A 25 -0.35 -18.70 2.87
C ILE A 25 -0.34 -17.37 2.11
N GLY A 26 -0.49 -17.42 0.78
CA GLY A 26 -0.54 -16.23 -0.06
C GLY A 26 -1.64 -15.26 0.36
N LYS A 27 -2.86 -15.75 0.64
CA LYS A 27 -3.98 -14.94 1.13
C LYS A 27 -3.65 -14.32 2.48
N MET A 28 -3.11 -15.10 3.42
CA MET A 28 -2.78 -14.61 4.77
C MET A 28 -1.72 -13.51 4.72
N VAL A 29 -0.66 -13.70 3.94
CA VAL A 29 0.37 -12.68 3.71
C VAL A 29 -0.25 -11.45 3.05
N PHE A 30 -1.07 -11.62 2.01
CA PHE A 30 -1.71 -10.50 1.33
C PHE A 30 -2.61 -9.70 2.29
N PHE A 31 -3.42 -10.37 3.11
CA PHE A 31 -4.27 -9.74 4.11
C PHE A 31 -3.47 -8.97 5.17
N ALA A 32 -2.33 -9.50 5.59
CA ALA A 32 -1.47 -8.84 6.58
C ALA A 32 -0.94 -7.47 6.12
N HIS A 33 -0.78 -7.23 4.81
CA HIS A 33 -0.24 -5.96 4.28
C HIS A 33 -1.32 -5.04 3.71
N PHE A 34 -2.38 -5.61 3.15
CA PHE A 34 -3.40 -4.84 2.42
C PHE A 34 -4.77 -4.80 3.13
N HIS A 35 -4.94 -5.54 4.24
CA HIS A 35 -6.23 -5.72 4.92
C HIS A 35 -7.36 -6.15 3.96
N ASP A 36 -6.97 -6.94 2.95
CA ASP A 36 -7.84 -7.47 1.92
C ASP A 36 -7.38 -8.87 1.50
N THR A 37 -8.23 -9.63 0.81
CA THR A 37 -7.83 -10.90 0.19
C THR A 37 -7.36 -10.67 -1.24
N PHE A 38 -7.04 -11.73 -1.98
CA PHE A 38 -6.68 -11.62 -3.39
C PHE A 38 -7.64 -10.72 -4.15
N ASN A 39 -7.09 -9.66 -4.75
CA ASN A 39 -7.80 -8.65 -5.52
C ASN A 39 -6.98 -8.29 -6.78
N PRO A 40 -7.49 -7.45 -7.70
CA PRO A 40 -6.79 -7.15 -8.95
C PRO A 40 -5.37 -6.59 -8.78
N SER A 41 -5.05 -5.98 -7.64
CA SER A 41 -3.70 -5.47 -7.34
C SER A 41 -2.64 -6.56 -7.31
N ILE A 42 -3.00 -7.85 -7.19
CA ILE A 42 -2.04 -8.96 -7.32
C ILE A 42 -1.29 -8.95 -8.66
N ARG A 43 -1.90 -8.39 -9.72
CA ARG A 43 -1.27 -8.22 -11.03
C ARG A 43 -0.10 -7.23 -11.00
N LEU A 44 -0.13 -6.25 -10.09
CA LEU A 44 0.96 -5.28 -9.90
C LEU A 44 2.23 -5.97 -9.38
N GLY A 45 2.10 -7.09 -8.66
CA GLY A 45 3.22 -7.91 -8.21
C GLY A 45 4.12 -8.45 -9.34
N LYS A 46 3.62 -8.43 -10.59
CA LYS A 46 4.43 -8.76 -11.77
C LYS A 46 5.57 -7.76 -11.96
N ASN A 47 5.28 -6.47 -11.77
CA ASN A 47 6.22 -5.36 -11.98
C ASN A 47 6.90 -4.90 -10.68
N ALA A 48 6.43 -5.40 -9.53
CA ALA A 48 7.05 -5.11 -8.24
C ALA A 48 8.49 -5.67 -8.12
N ASP A 49 9.32 -4.94 -7.37
CA ASP A 49 10.70 -5.33 -7.07
C ASP A 49 10.74 -6.68 -6.34
N LYS A 50 11.37 -7.68 -6.98
CA LYS A 50 11.42 -9.06 -6.46
C LYS A 50 12.28 -9.17 -5.20
N GLY A 51 13.32 -8.35 -5.07
CA GLY A 51 14.16 -8.30 -3.88
C GLY A 51 13.37 -7.80 -2.68
N ASN A 52 12.59 -6.74 -2.87
CA ASN A 52 11.68 -6.23 -1.86
C ASN A 52 10.65 -7.28 -1.41
N LEU A 53 9.97 -7.92 -2.37
CA LEU A 53 8.98 -8.95 -2.04
C LEU A 53 9.60 -10.11 -1.25
N ALA A 54 10.82 -10.51 -1.61
CA ALA A 54 11.55 -11.54 -0.88
C ALA A 54 11.91 -11.09 0.54
N ASP A 55 12.39 -9.86 0.72
CA ASP A 55 12.72 -9.30 2.03
C ASP A 55 11.49 -9.22 2.95
N ILE A 56 10.38 -8.67 2.44
CA ILE A 56 9.09 -8.65 3.13
C ILE A 56 8.67 -10.08 3.51
N PHE A 57 8.74 -11.04 2.57
CA PHE A 57 8.32 -12.41 2.85
C PHE A 57 9.20 -13.07 3.93
N PHE A 58 10.53 -13.02 3.82
CA PHE A 58 11.41 -13.74 4.73
C PHE A 58 11.59 -13.04 6.08
N HIS A 59 11.71 -11.71 6.10
CA HIS A 59 12.05 -10.97 7.31
C HIS A 59 10.83 -10.38 8.03
N GLN A 60 9.80 -9.92 7.31
CA GLN A 60 8.57 -9.41 7.97
C GLN A 60 7.59 -10.53 8.28
N ASN A 61 7.35 -11.41 7.30
CA ASN A 61 6.36 -12.49 7.43
C ASN A 61 6.94 -13.80 7.96
N HIS A 62 8.23 -13.81 8.31
CA HIS A 62 8.90 -15.01 8.79
C HIS A 62 8.77 -16.18 7.81
N GLY A 63 8.90 -15.89 6.51
CA GLY A 63 8.59 -16.80 5.40
C GLY A 63 9.25 -18.16 5.47
N ALA A 64 10.43 -18.27 6.10
CA ALA A 64 11.07 -19.55 6.36
C ALA A 64 10.18 -20.50 7.21
N TRP A 65 9.53 -19.99 8.27
CA TRP A 65 8.61 -20.76 9.09
C TRP A 65 7.34 -21.13 8.33
N LEU A 66 6.84 -20.25 7.46
CA LEU A 66 5.70 -20.54 6.59
C LEU A 66 6.02 -21.69 5.61
N LEU A 67 7.23 -21.69 5.03
CA LEU A 67 7.72 -22.76 4.16
C LEU A 67 7.90 -24.07 4.94
N PHE A 68 8.44 -24.04 6.17
CA PHE A 68 8.50 -25.24 7.01
C PHE A 68 7.12 -25.80 7.35
N GLY A 69 6.08 -24.96 7.39
CA GLY A 69 4.70 -25.39 7.55
C GLY A 69 4.20 -26.38 6.49
N TYR A 70 4.81 -26.43 5.31
CA TYR A 70 4.47 -27.45 4.29
C TYR A 70 4.73 -28.87 4.78
N ILE A 71 5.75 -29.08 5.61
CA ILE A 71 6.14 -30.42 6.07
C ILE A 71 5.03 -31.08 6.91
N PRO A 72 4.60 -30.51 8.05
CA PRO A 72 3.55 -31.13 8.86
C PRO A 72 2.21 -31.19 8.11
N TYR A 73 1.89 -30.19 7.29
CA TYR A 73 0.68 -30.18 6.48
C TYR A 73 0.66 -31.31 5.44
N LEU A 74 1.72 -31.46 4.63
CA LEU A 74 1.79 -32.51 3.62
C LEU A 74 1.91 -33.90 4.24
N LEU A 75 2.58 -34.04 5.39
CA LEU A 75 2.60 -35.31 6.14
C LEU A 75 1.19 -35.69 6.61
N LEU A 76 0.41 -34.73 7.11
CA LEU A 76 -0.98 -34.97 7.48
C LEU A 76 -1.83 -35.38 6.26
N CYS A 77 -1.70 -34.68 5.14
CA CYS A 77 -2.38 -35.04 3.89
C CYS A 77 -1.96 -36.42 3.37
N TYR A 78 -0.68 -36.77 3.50
CA TYR A 78 -0.16 -38.09 3.14
C TYR A 78 -0.77 -39.19 4.01
N ALA A 79 -0.80 -39.00 5.33
CA ALA A 79 -1.39 -39.94 6.27
C ALA A 79 -2.90 -40.11 6.01
N ALA A 80 -3.61 -39.00 5.78
CA ALA A 80 -5.04 -39.03 5.43
C ALA A 80 -5.28 -39.74 4.09
N GLY A 81 -4.46 -39.47 3.08
CA GLY A 81 -4.51 -40.14 1.78
C GLY A 81 -4.30 -41.65 1.90
N HIS A 82 -3.33 -42.08 2.70
CA HIS A 82 -3.11 -43.50 3.01
C HIS A 82 -4.28 -44.13 3.75
N ALA A 83 -4.83 -43.44 4.75
CA ALA A 83 -6.01 -43.92 5.47
C ALA A 83 -7.20 -44.11 4.53
N LEU A 84 -7.40 -43.21 3.57
CA LEU A 84 -8.44 -43.33 2.54
C LEU A 84 -8.18 -44.50 1.58
N LEU A 85 -6.93 -44.71 1.17
CA LEU A 85 -6.55 -45.85 0.30
C LEU A 85 -6.67 -47.20 1.02
N ALA A 86 -6.56 -47.21 2.35
CA ALA A 86 -6.76 -48.41 3.15
C ALA A 86 -8.24 -48.80 3.30
N LEU A 87 -9.18 -47.92 2.94
CA LEU A 87 -10.61 -48.25 2.94
C LEU A 87 -10.91 -49.25 1.81
N PRO A 88 -11.82 -50.22 2.05
CA PRO A 88 -12.19 -51.20 1.04
C PRO A 88 -12.82 -50.50 -0.19
N SER A 89 -12.25 -50.74 -1.37
CA SER A 89 -12.79 -50.22 -2.62
C SER A 89 -13.93 -51.09 -3.14
N PHE A 90 -15.00 -50.46 -3.63
CA PHE A 90 -16.02 -51.17 -4.40
C PHE A 90 -15.46 -51.49 -5.80
N ALA A 91 -15.54 -52.77 -6.21
CA ALA A 91 -15.11 -53.18 -7.53
C ALA A 91 -16.01 -52.56 -8.61
N TYR A 92 -15.41 -52.16 -9.73
CA TYR A 92 -16.19 -51.68 -10.87
C TYR A 92 -17.02 -52.83 -11.45
N PRO A 93 -18.35 -52.68 -11.60
CA PRO A 93 -19.19 -53.74 -12.11
C PRO A 93 -18.85 -54.05 -13.58
N THR A 94 -18.45 -55.29 -13.83
CA THR A 94 -18.20 -55.82 -15.18
C THR A 94 -19.30 -56.82 -15.56
N LEU A 95 -19.98 -56.55 -16.67
CA LEU A 95 -21.03 -57.39 -17.24
C LEU A 95 -20.51 -58.10 -18.49
N VAL A 96 -21.00 -59.32 -18.72
CA VAL A 96 -20.56 -60.17 -19.85
C VAL A 96 -21.16 -59.68 -21.18
N ASP A 97 -22.32 -59.02 -21.14
CA ASP A 97 -22.99 -58.46 -22.31
C ASP A 97 -22.58 -57.00 -22.56
N GLY A 98 -22.25 -56.68 -23.82
CA GLY A 98 -21.74 -55.38 -24.24
C GLY A 98 -22.74 -54.25 -24.02
N ALA A 99 -24.03 -54.47 -24.31
CA ALA A 99 -25.07 -53.46 -24.10
C ALA A 99 -25.27 -53.16 -22.61
N GLY A 100 -25.27 -54.19 -21.77
CA GLY A 100 -25.29 -54.05 -20.30
C GLY A 100 -24.11 -53.25 -19.78
N GLN A 101 -22.89 -53.51 -20.26
CA GLN A 101 -21.70 -52.76 -19.86
C GLN A 101 -21.79 -51.27 -20.23
N TYR A 102 -22.28 -50.93 -21.42
CA TYR A 102 -22.49 -49.53 -21.80
C TYR A 102 -23.50 -48.82 -20.89
N ALA A 103 -24.59 -49.50 -20.51
CA ALA A 103 -25.59 -48.95 -19.60
C ALA A 103 -25.01 -48.67 -18.21
N VAL A 104 -24.21 -49.61 -17.67
CA VAL A 104 -23.49 -49.43 -16.40
C VAL A 104 -22.52 -48.26 -16.47
N ASN A 105 -21.71 -48.18 -17.53
CA ASN A 105 -20.75 -47.09 -17.71
C ASN A 105 -21.45 -45.73 -17.77
N ALA A 106 -22.56 -45.63 -18.52
CA ALA A 106 -23.37 -44.43 -18.60
C ALA A 106 -23.95 -44.04 -17.23
N CYS A 107 -24.47 -45.00 -16.47
CA CYS A 107 -24.99 -44.74 -15.13
C CYS A 107 -23.90 -44.22 -14.17
N VAL A 108 -22.74 -44.86 -14.13
CA VAL A 108 -21.63 -44.42 -13.27
C VAL A 108 -21.18 -43.02 -13.66
N PHE A 109 -21.08 -42.72 -14.96
CA PHE A 109 -20.73 -41.38 -15.45
C PHE A 109 -21.74 -40.32 -15.00
N VAL A 110 -23.03 -40.57 -15.23
CA VAL A 110 -24.11 -39.64 -14.82
C VAL A 110 -24.14 -39.46 -13.30
N LEU A 111 -24.05 -40.55 -12.53
CA LEU A 111 -24.03 -40.48 -11.06
C LEU A 111 -22.80 -39.72 -10.54
N SER A 112 -21.64 -39.88 -11.19
CA SER A 112 -20.44 -39.12 -10.82
C SER A 112 -20.63 -37.62 -11.06
N ILE A 113 -21.28 -37.23 -12.16
CA ILE A 113 -21.64 -35.83 -12.42
C ILE A 113 -22.61 -35.32 -11.37
N VAL A 114 -23.69 -36.06 -11.08
CA VAL A 114 -24.69 -35.67 -10.08
C VAL A 114 -24.05 -35.55 -8.69
N PHE A 115 -23.18 -36.50 -8.32
CA PHE A 115 -22.46 -36.48 -7.05
C PHE A 115 -21.50 -35.30 -6.96
N PHE A 116 -20.77 -34.98 -8.04
CA PHE A 116 -19.94 -33.77 -8.11
C PHE A 116 -20.77 -32.51 -7.87
N TYR A 117 -21.93 -32.37 -8.52
CA TYR A 117 -22.81 -31.23 -8.31
C TYR A 117 -23.38 -31.18 -6.89
N TRP A 118 -23.75 -32.32 -6.32
CA TRP A 118 -24.21 -32.42 -4.95
C TRP A 118 -23.15 -31.96 -3.94
N LEU A 119 -21.89 -32.37 -4.11
CA LEU A 119 -20.76 -31.89 -3.31
C LEU A 119 -20.53 -30.38 -3.51
N ARG A 120 -20.53 -29.92 -4.76
CA ARG A 120 -20.33 -28.50 -5.11
C ARG A 120 -21.43 -27.59 -4.55
N TYR A 121 -22.63 -28.11 -4.35
CA TYR A 121 -23.76 -27.40 -3.75
C TYR A 121 -23.94 -27.68 -2.26
N GLY A 122 -22.92 -28.21 -1.57
CA GLY A 122 -22.93 -28.34 -0.12
C GLY A 122 -23.87 -29.42 0.41
N GLY A 123 -24.12 -30.47 -0.37
CA GLY A 123 -24.94 -31.61 0.05
C GLY A 123 -26.41 -31.54 -0.37
N THR A 124 -26.74 -30.72 -1.37
CA THR A 124 -28.10 -30.66 -1.95
C THR A 124 -28.08 -30.46 -3.46
N LEU A 125 -29.11 -30.91 -4.16
CA LEU A 125 -29.34 -30.58 -5.59
C LEU A 125 -30.40 -29.48 -5.76
N ARG A 126 -31.01 -29.02 -4.65
CA ARG A 126 -32.01 -27.96 -4.68
C ARG A 126 -31.31 -26.62 -4.56
N HIS A 127 -31.33 -25.84 -5.63
CA HIS A 127 -30.68 -24.53 -5.67
C HIS A 127 -31.12 -23.59 -4.53
N ARG A 128 -32.38 -23.64 -4.09
CA ARG A 128 -32.91 -22.81 -2.99
C ARG A 128 -32.40 -23.19 -1.59
N GLN A 129 -31.78 -24.36 -1.44
CA GLN A 129 -31.23 -24.86 -0.17
C GLN A 129 -29.70 -24.91 -0.20
N LYS A 130 -29.11 -24.35 -1.26
CA LYS A 130 -27.66 -24.23 -1.37
C LYS A 130 -27.21 -23.21 -0.31
N PRO A 131 -26.12 -23.48 0.42
CA PRO A 131 -25.51 -22.49 1.29
C PRO A 131 -25.16 -21.22 0.52
N GLU A 132 -25.83 -20.12 0.84
CA GLU A 132 -25.59 -18.80 0.25
C GLU A 132 -24.84 -17.90 1.23
N TRP A 133 -24.25 -16.83 0.70
CA TRP A 133 -23.61 -15.81 1.53
C TRP A 133 -24.56 -15.29 2.60
N ASP A 134 -25.85 -15.19 2.28
CA ASP A 134 -26.89 -14.74 3.20
C ASP A 134 -27.07 -15.66 4.42
N GLU A 135 -26.70 -16.94 4.33
CA GLU A 135 -26.75 -17.90 5.43
C GLU A 135 -25.53 -17.85 6.37
N VAL A 136 -24.46 -17.12 5.97
CA VAL A 136 -23.29 -16.92 6.84
C VAL A 136 -23.70 -16.08 8.07
N PRO A 137 -23.32 -16.48 9.30
CA PRO A 137 -23.66 -15.73 10.51
C PRO A 137 -23.23 -14.27 10.43
N VAL A 138 -24.05 -13.36 10.97
CA VAL A 138 -23.77 -11.91 10.96
C VAL A 138 -22.40 -11.60 11.58
N LEU A 139 -22.05 -12.26 12.69
CA LEU A 139 -20.74 -12.13 13.34
C LEU A 139 -19.56 -12.40 12.38
N VAL A 140 -19.71 -13.37 11.47
CA VAL A 140 -18.67 -13.71 10.48
C VAL A 140 -18.65 -12.68 9.35
N LYS A 141 -19.81 -12.13 8.98
CA LYS A 141 -19.92 -11.10 7.92
C LYS A 141 -19.35 -9.75 8.35
N GLU A 142 -19.54 -9.40 9.62
CA GLU A 142 -19.08 -8.12 10.18
C GLU A 142 -17.57 -8.09 10.45
N ASP A 143 -16.95 -9.26 10.68
CA ASP A 143 -15.51 -9.37 10.82
C ASP A 143 -14.79 -9.24 9.46
N ILE A 144 -13.84 -8.29 9.39
CA ILE A 144 -13.13 -7.94 8.14
C ILE A 144 -12.32 -9.11 7.58
N PHE A 145 -11.80 -9.98 8.43
CA PHE A 145 -11.01 -11.14 8.02
C PHE A 145 -11.91 -12.34 7.72
N LEU A 146 -12.74 -12.76 8.66
CA LEU A 146 -13.57 -13.95 8.55
C LEU A 146 -14.56 -13.84 7.39
N GLY A 147 -15.12 -12.64 7.17
CA GLY A 147 -16.02 -12.39 6.07
C GLY A 147 -15.36 -12.64 4.71
N LYS A 148 -14.11 -12.21 4.55
CA LYS A 148 -13.35 -12.43 3.30
C LYS A 148 -12.77 -13.84 3.21
N ALA A 149 -12.43 -14.46 4.34
CA ALA A 149 -11.86 -15.80 4.41
C ALA A 149 -12.86 -16.93 4.15
N ALA A 150 -14.17 -16.64 4.14
CA ALA A 150 -15.23 -17.59 3.84
C ALA A 150 -15.27 -18.06 2.37
N MET A 151 -14.58 -17.36 1.46
CA MET A 151 -14.40 -17.81 0.08
C MET A 151 -13.15 -18.70 -0.05
N ASP A 152 -13.26 -19.77 -0.83
CA ASP A 152 -12.13 -20.66 -1.16
C ASP A 152 -10.98 -19.87 -1.82
N ASP A 153 -9.74 -20.17 -1.43
CA ASP A 153 -8.55 -19.40 -1.81
C ASP A 153 -8.25 -19.46 -3.31
N LEU A 154 -8.45 -20.61 -3.96
CA LEU A 154 -8.23 -20.74 -5.40
C LEU A 154 -9.34 -20.04 -6.18
N ILE A 155 -10.58 -20.10 -5.69
CA ILE A 155 -11.69 -19.34 -6.28
C ILE A 155 -11.47 -17.83 -6.10
N ALA A 156 -10.99 -17.40 -4.93
CA ALA A 156 -10.64 -16.00 -4.66
C ALA A 156 -9.55 -15.51 -5.62
N PHE A 157 -8.49 -16.31 -5.79
CA PHE A 157 -7.40 -16.03 -6.71
C PHE A 157 -7.88 -16.00 -8.17
N GLU A 158 -8.65 -16.99 -8.61
CA GLU A 158 -9.23 -17.04 -9.95
C GLU A 158 -10.10 -15.81 -10.22
N ARG A 159 -10.99 -15.44 -9.29
CA ARG A 159 -11.82 -14.25 -9.41
C ARG A 159 -11.00 -12.97 -9.46
N ALA A 160 -9.95 -12.85 -8.65
CA ALA A 160 -9.03 -11.71 -8.71
C ALA A 160 -8.31 -11.64 -10.06
N TRP A 161 -7.93 -12.79 -10.61
CA TRP A 161 -7.26 -12.91 -11.90
C TRP A 161 -8.20 -12.68 -13.09
N GLN A 162 -9.47 -13.08 -13.00
CA GLN A 162 -10.47 -12.93 -14.05
C GLN A 162 -11.23 -11.60 -13.97
N ARG A 163 -11.21 -10.92 -12.82
CA ARG A 163 -11.93 -9.66 -12.63
C ARG A 163 -11.56 -8.68 -13.76
N PRO A 164 -12.54 -8.23 -14.55
CA PRO A 164 -12.27 -7.26 -15.59
C PRO A 164 -11.80 -5.95 -14.94
N VAL A 165 -11.18 -5.10 -15.76
CA VAL A 165 -10.87 -3.71 -15.36
C VAL A 165 -12.16 -3.08 -14.82
N ARG A 166 -12.08 -2.27 -13.74
CA ARG A 166 -13.24 -1.67 -13.07
C ARG A 166 -14.23 -1.13 -14.11
N GLU A 167 -15.53 -1.37 -13.93
CA GLU A 167 -16.58 -0.91 -14.85
C GLU A 167 -16.48 0.60 -15.13
N ALA A 168 -16.06 1.38 -14.12
CA ALA A 168 -15.79 2.82 -14.26
C ALA A 168 -14.73 3.19 -15.32
N LEU A 169 -13.84 2.26 -15.68
CA LEU A 169 -12.83 2.42 -16.72
C LEU A 169 -13.30 1.86 -18.08
N GLN A 170 -14.52 1.30 -18.14
CA GLN A 170 -15.17 0.81 -19.36
C GLN A 170 -16.29 1.74 -19.85
N HIS A 171 -16.59 2.80 -19.09
CA HIS A 171 -17.57 3.79 -19.50
C HIS A 171 -17.22 4.35 -20.87
N THR A 172 -18.22 4.53 -21.73
CA THR A 172 -18.03 5.36 -22.93
C THR A 172 -17.78 6.81 -22.52
N ASP A 173 -17.30 7.62 -23.45
CA ASP A 173 -17.16 9.05 -23.22
C ASP A 173 -18.52 9.65 -22.84
N GLU A 174 -19.62 9.24 -23.51
CA GLU A 174 -20.98 9.67 -23.17
C GLU A 174 -21.41 9.29 -21.75
N GLU A 175 -21.17 8.05 -21.31
CA GLU A 175 -21.51 7.62 -19.95
C GLU A 175 -20.68 8.35 -18.88
N SER A 176 -19.41 8.61 -19.18
CA SER A 176 -18.53 9.40 -18.31
C SER A 176 -19.05 10.83 -18.20
N PHE A 177 -19.45 11.43 -19.31
CA PHE A 177 -20.06 12.76 -19.41
C PHE A 177 -21.35 12.89 -18.61
N GLU A 178 -22.29 11.93 -18.74
CA GLU A 178 -23.51 11.92 -17.96
C GLU A 178 -23.24 11.87 -16.44
N ARG A 179 -22.25 11.08 -16.03
CA ARG A 179 -21.89 10.92 -14.61
C ARG A 179 -21.21 12.14 -14.02
N ILE A 180 -20.39 12.86 -14.79
CA ILE A 180 -19.72 14.08 -14.31
C ILE A 180 -20.56 15.33 -14.51
N ALA A 181 -21.63 15.30 -15.31
CA ALA A 181 -22.49 16.46 -15.56
C ALA A 181 -22.92 17.25 -14.29
N PRO A 182 -23.23 16.62 -13.13
CA PRO A 182 -23.54 17.37 -11.91
C PRO A 182 -22.36 18.17 -11.32
N LEU A 183 -21.12 17.83 -11.72
CA LEU A 183 -19.88 18.49 -11.30
C LEU A 183 -19.43 19.56 -12.29
N VAL A 184 -20.10 19.69 -13.43
CA VAL A 184 -19.74 20.58 -14.54
C VAL A 184 -20.78 21.71 -14.61
N PRO A 185 -20.37 22.99 -14.79
CA PRO A 185 -21.30 24.14 -14.74
C PRO A 185 -22.46 24.08 -15.75
N THR A 186 -22.23 23.59 -16.98
CA THR A 186 -23.30 23.42 -17.98
C THR A 186 -23.11 22.16 -18.84
N ALA A 187 -24.21 21.67 -19.43
CA ALA A 187 -24.21 20.50 -20.32
C ALA A 187 -23.43 20.71 -21.65
N ALA A 188 -23.21 21.97 -22.06
CA ALA A 188 -22.38 22.29 -23.21
C ALA A 188 -20.88 22.13 -22.89
N ASP A 189 -20.47 22.44 -21.67
CA ASP A 189 -19.08 22.30 -21.23
C ASP A 189 -18.66 20.82 -21.05
N VAL A 190 -19.64 19.92 -20.91
CA VAL A 190 -19.43 18.48 -20.81
C VAL A 190 -18.86 17.91 -22.11
N GLN A 191 -19.25 18.43 -23.28
CA GLN A 191 -18.75 17.94 -24.59
C GLN A 191 -17.33 18.39 -24.93
N GLU A 192 -16.80 19.41 -24.22
CA GLU A 192 -15.46 19.97 -24.40
C GLU A 192 -14.66 19.93 -23.09
N LEU A 193 -14.73 18.83 -22.33
CA LEU A 193 -14.08 18.72 -21.03
C LEU A 193 -12.59 19.12 -21.13
N SER A 194 -12.30 20.34 -20.72
CA SER A 194 -11.00 20.96 -20.85
C SER A 194 -10.50 21.30 -19.46
N MET A 195 -9.21 21.10 -19.23
CA MET A 195 -8.57 21.53 -17.99
C MET A 195 -8.74 23.05 -17.74
N GLU A 196 -9.06 23.85 -18.77
CA GLU A 196 -9.38 25.27 -18.62
C GLU A 196 -10.65 25.51 -17.77
N MET A 197 -11.57 24.56 -17.71
CA MET A 197 -12.76 24.68 -16.86
C MET A 197 -12.44 24.66 -15.37
N PHE A 198 -11.39 23.95 -14.99
CA PHE A 198 -10.89 23.85 -13.62
C PHE A 198 -9.83 24.93 -13.33
N ARG A 199 -9.68 25.90 -14.24
CA ARG A 199 -8.72 26.97 -14.08
C ARG A 199 -9.19 27.94 -13.01
N HIS A 200 -8.37 28.08 -11.99
CA HIS A 200 -8.49 29.14 -11.00
C HIS A 200 -7.39 30.18 -11.25
N THR A 201 -7.77 31.45 -11.33
CA THR A 201 -6.81 32.56 -11.39
C THR A 201 -6.68 33.14 -10.00
N ALA A 202 -5.47 33.16 -9.44
CA ALA A 202 -5.23 33.80 -8.15
C ALA A 202 -5.47 35.32 -8.26
N GLU A 203 -6.10 35.91 -7.23
CA GLU A 203 -6.36 37.36 -7.15
C GLU A 203 -5.09 38.20 -6.89
N GLY A 204 -3.92 37.55 -6.80
CA GLY A 204 -2.65 38.15 -6.44
C GLY A 204 -2.01 37.46 -5.24
N ALA A 205 -0.84 37.96 -4.84
CA ALA A 205 -0.12 37.47 -3.67
C ALA A 205 -0.89 37.82 -2.38
N ARG A 206 -1.08 36.84 -1.49
CA ARG A 206 -1.69 37.02 -0.16
C ARG A 206 -0.65 37.13 0.97
N ILE A 207 0.57 36.70 0.67
CA ILE A 207 1.76 36.76 1.51
C ILE A 207 2.89 37.30 0.63
N ASP A 208 3.95 37.79 1.26
CA ASP A 208 5.18 38.08 0.52
C ASP A 208 5.70 36.80 -0.15
N PRO A 209 6.13 36.83 -1.42
CA PRO A 209 6.62 35.64 -2.10
C PRO A 209 7.82 35.04 -1.34
N PRO A 210 7.70 33.80 -0.81
CA PRO A 210 8.76 33.19 -0.02
C PRO A 210 9.97 32.90 -0.91
N ARG A 211 11.19 33.18 -0.45
CA ARG A 211 12.39 32.81 -1.20
C ARG A 211 12.50 31.30 -1.40
N HIS A 212 12.20 30.53 -0.36
CA HIS A 212 12.23 29.07 -0.43
C HIS A 212 10.87 28.47 -0.05
N ILE A 213 10.42 27.51 -0.85
CA ILE A 213 9.27 26.65 -0.56
C ILE A 213 9.80 25.25 -0.34
N PHE A 214 9.66 24.74 0.88
CA PHE A 214 10.00 23.37 1.25
C PHE A 214 8.74 22.53 1.30
N TYR A 215 8.57 21.64 0.33
CA TYR A 215 7.48 20.68 0.30
C TYR A 215 7.99 19.31 0.76
N LEU A 216 7.82 19.02 2.05
CA LEU A 216 8.21 17.77 2.67
C LEU A 216 7.09 16.72 2.60
N VAL A 217 7.43 15.56 2.06
CA VAL A 217 6.58 14.37 2.07
C VAL A 217 7.24 13.31 2.96
N GLY A 218 6.59 13.00 4.07
CA GLY A 218 6.94 11.94 4.99
C GLY A 218 6.42 10.59 4.51
N GLU A 219 7.29 9.60 4.30
CA GLU A 219 6.85 8.22 4.03
C GLU A 219 5.91 7.73 5.13
N SER A 220 4.70 7.28 4.75
CA SER A 220 3.68 6.78 5.67
C SER A 220 3.40 7.71 6.87
N TYR A 221 3.59 9.04 6.71
CA TYR A 221 3.43 10.02 7.78
C TYR A 221 1.95 10.30 8.04
N THR A 222 1.31 9.39 8.77
CA THR A 222 -0.14 9.33 8.95
C THR A 222 -0.68 10.35 9.95
N GLN A 223 -1.92 10.80 9.74
CA GLN A 223 -2.65 11.66 10.67
C GLN A 223 -2.99 10.93 11.98
N ALA A 224 -3.17 9.61 11.96
CA ALA A 224 -3.64 8.86 13.12
C ALA A 224 -2.74 9.06 14.35
N LEU A 225 -1.42 9.12 14.17
CA LEU A 225 -0.47 9.31 15.27
C LEU A 225 -0.50 10.73 15.89
N PHE A 226 -1.24 11.67 15.29
CA PHE A 226 -1.55 12.99 15.86
C PHE A 226 -2.90 13.03 16.58
N ASP A 227 -3.72 11.99 16.46
CA ASP A 227 -5.08 11.99 17.01
C ASP A 227 -5.11 11.55 18.48
N ALA A 228 -6.16 11.97 19.19
CA ALA A 228 -6.32 11.80 20.64
C ALA A 228 -5.96 10.39 21.19
N PRO A 229 -6.35 9.27 20.57
CA PRO A 229 -6.04 7.94 21.10
C PRO A 229 -4.53 7.64 21.17
N TYR A 230 -3.73 8.24 20.29
CA TYR A 230 -2.31 7.93 20.16
C TYR A 230 -1.40 8.98 20.82
N LEU A 231 -1.96 10.11 21.29
CA LEU A 231 -1.18 11.20 21.87
C LEU A 231 -0.33 10.77 23.07
N GLY A 232 -0.81 9.81 23.87
CA GLY A 232 -0.07 9.28 25.01
C GLY A 232 1.21 8.52 24.65
N LEU A 233 1.40 8.17 23.37
CA LEU A 233 2.63 7.55 22.88
C LEU A 233 3.71 8.58 22.54
N ASN A 234 3.37 9.87 22.42
CA ASN A 234 4.33 10.95 22.18
C ASN A 234 5.31 10.70 20.99
N LEU A 235 4.86 9.93 19.99
CA LEU A 235 5.68 9.56 18.84
C LEU A 235 5.92 10.75 17.90
N MET A 236 4.91 11.62 17.77
CA MET A 236 4.93 12.78 16.86
C MET A 236 5.21 14.09 17.61
N GLU A 237 6.01 14.08 18.66
CA GLU A 237 6.24 15.25 19.52
C GLU A 237 6.76 16.46 18.73
N ALA A 238 7.75 16.26 17.83
CA ALA A 238 8.34 17.36 17.09
C ALA A 238 7.36 17.89 16.03
N GLY A 239 6.65 17.00 15.33
CA GLY A 239 5.59 17.38 14.40
C GLY A 239 4.45 18.11 15.10
N ARG A 240 4.10 17.71 16.32
CA ARG A 240 3.09 18.40 17.13
C ARG A 240 3.52 19.82 17.50
N LEU A 241 4.78 20.04 17.85
CA LEU A 241 5.30 21.37 18.13
C LEU A 241 5.25 22.25 16.87
N PHE A 242 5.62 21.70 15.72
CA PHE A 242 5.48 22.40 14.44
C PHE A 242 4.02 22.77 14.15
N ARG A 243 3.08 21.84 14.35
CA ARG A 243 1.64 22.06 14.14
C ARG A 243 0.99 23.02 15.14
N ALA A 244 1.58 23.18 16.33
CA ALA A 244 1.08 24.07 17.38
C ALA A 244 1.61 25.51 17.25
N ASP A 245 2.55 25.75 16.34
CA ASP A 245 3.03 27.09 16.03
C ASP A 245 1.85 27.97 15.58
N PRO A 246 1.67 29.20 16.10
CA PRO A 246 0.59 30.11 15.72
C PRO A 246 0.54 30.43 14.22
N HIS A 247 1.68 30.26 13.53
CA HIS A 247 1.84 30.48 12.09
C HIS A 247 1.69 29.20 11.25
N THR A 248 1.30 28.09 11.88
CA THR A 248 1.02 26.82 11.20
C THR A 248 -0.48 26.56 11.11
N ILE A 249 -0.95 26.25 9.91
CA ILE A 249 -2.28 25.70 9.69
C ILE A 249 -2.16 24.18 9.50
N SER A 250 -2.98 23.41 10.21
CA SER A 250 -3.05 21.95 10.05
C SER A 250 -4.46 21.53 9.66
N ILE A 251 -4.57 20.58 8.73
CA ILE A 251 -5.86 19.99 8.33
C ILE A 251 -5.87 18.53 8.79
N ASN A 252 -6.61 18.26 9.86
CA ASN A 252 -6.69 16.92 10.43
C ASN A 252 -7.51 15.94 9.57
N ASN A 253 -8.19 16.39 8.52
CA ASN A 253 -9.02 15.58 7.62
C ASN A 253 -8.45 15.57 6.20
N PHE A 254 -7.14 15.33 6.07
CA PHE A 254 -6.44 15.41 4.80
C PHE A 254 -6.26 14.04 4.15
N LEU A 255 -6.65 13.92 2.88
CA LEU A 255 -6.55 12.69 2.10
C LEU A 255 -5.27 12.72 1.26
N SER A 256 -4.66 11.56 1.06
CA SER A 256 -3.58 11.40 0.11
C SER A 256 -4.07 11.54 -1.33
N GLY A 257 -3.16 11.95 -2.24
CA GLY A 257 -3.44 12.04 -3.68
C GLY A 257 -3.55 10.69 -4.40
N GLY A 258 -3.24 9.59 -3.69
CA GLY A 258 -3.39 8.22 -4.16
C GLY A 258 -3.40 7.24 -3.00
N VAL A 259 -3.54 5.94 -3.31
CA VAL A 259 -3.67 4.89 -2.30
C VAL A 259 -2.35 4.48 -1.65
N ASN A 260 -1.24 4.63 -2.38
CA ASN A 260 0.12 4.27 -1.97
C ASN A 260 1.11 5.36 -2.45
N SER A 261 2.39 5.24 -2.05
CA SER A 261 3.44 6.23 -2.28
C SER A 261 3.53 6.79 -3.70
N ARG A 262 3.74 5.93 -4.70
CA ARG A 262 3.95 6.37 -6.10
C ARG A 262 2.75 7.17 -6.64
N PRO A 263 1.51 6.63 -6.62
CA PRO A 263 0.31 7.38 -6.94
C PRO A 263 0.21 8.74 -6.25
N SER A 264 0.48 8.80 -4.94
CA SER A 264 0.40 10.03 -4.16
C SER A 264 1.41 11.09 -4.59
N ILE A 265 2.66 10.70 -4.84
CA ILE A 265 3.69 11.63 -5.34
C ILE A 265 3.34 12.11 -6.75
N VAL A 266 2.90 11.23 -7.64
CA VAL A 266 2.49 11.59 -9.00
C VAL A 266 1.32 12.56 -8.95
N SER A 267 0.36 12.32 -8.07
CA SER A 267 -0.77 13.22 -7.84
C SER A 267 -0.34 14.59 -7.34
N ALA A 268 0.55 14.64 -6.34
CA ALA A 268 1.08 15.89 -5.80
C ALA A 268 1.88 16.69 -6.84
N VAL A 269 2.59 16.01 -7.75
CA VAL A 269 3.36 16.65 -8.83
C VAL A 269 2.45 17.14 -9.96
N LEU A 270 1.45 16.35 -10.38
CA LEU A 270 0.61 16.68 -11.53
C LEU A 270 -0.63 17.53 -11.18
N GLY A 271 -1.00 17.62 -9.90
CA GLY A 271 -2.19 18.34 -9.46
C GLY A 271 -3.50 17.64 -9.84
N ILE A 272 -3.48 16.31 -10.01
CA ILE A 272 -4.66 15.50 -10.30
C ILE A 272 -4.65 14.24 -9.43
N TYR A 273 -5.81 13.75 -9.00
CA TYR A 273 -5.90 12.53 -8.21
C TYR A 273 -5.52 11.30 -9.05
N ASP A 274 -4.71 10.39 -8.50
CA ASP A 274 -4.35 9.16 -9.20
C ASP A 274 -5.51 8.16 -9.17
N VAL A 275 -5.93 7.69 -10.34
CA VAL A 275 -7.02 6.71 -10.51
C VAL A 275 -6.50 5.37 -11.02
N ASP A 276 -5.40 4.88 -10.43
CA ASP A 276 -4.70 3.64 -10.79
C ASP A 276 -4.18 3.65 -12.25
N MET A 277 -3.79 4.83 -12.74
CA MET A 277 -3.31 4.99 -14.12
C MET A 277 -1.79 4.87 -14.26
N GLU A 278 -1.03 4.97 -13.15
CA GLU A 278 0.43 4.90 -13.15
C GLU A 278 1.05 5.86 -14.18
N LEU A 279 0.60 7.12 -14.17
CA LEU A 279 0.93 8.10 -15.23
C LEU A 279 2.44 8.29 -15.40
N ASN A 280 3.21 8.20 -14.31
CA ASN A 280 4.67 8.24 -14.32
C ASN A 280 5.31 7.14 -15.18
N GLU A 281 4.63 6.03 -15.44
CA GLU A 281 5.15 4.92 -16.26
C GLU A 281 4.69 5.00 -17.72
N LYS A 282 3.83 5.96 -18.06
CA LYS A 282 3.36 6.16 -19.43
C LYS A 282 4.33 7.05 -20.21
N GLU A 283 4.75 6.59 -21.38
CA GLU A 283 5.68 7.32 -22.26
C GLU A 283 5.18 8.73 -22.63
N ALA A 284 3.86 8.92 -22.76
CA ALA A 284 3.27 10.24 -22.99
C ALA A 284 3.68 11.26 -21.93
N PHE A 285 3.82 10.82 -20.67
CA PHE A 285 4.24 11.64 -19.52
C PHE A 285 5.77 11.70 -19.33
N TRP A 286 6.54 11.11 -20.25
CA TRP A 286 8.00 11.31 -20.34
C TRP A 286 8.38 12.34 -21.40
N LYS A 287 7.44 12.67 -22.28
CA LYS A 287 7.60 13.62 -23.40
C LYS A 287 6.76 14.88 -23.22
N GLY A 288 5.81 14.87 -22.29
CA GLY A 288 4.95 15.99 -21.96
C GLY A 288 4.38 15.83 -20.55
N THR A 289 3.54 16.78 -20.14
CA THR A 289 2.87 16.77 -18.83
C THR A 289 1.58 17.59 -18.91
N LEU A 290 0.86 17.69 -17.78
CA LEU A 290 -0.37 18.46 -17.66
C LEU A 290 -0.08 19.94 -17.38
N PRO A 291 -0.98 20.85 -17.80
CA PRO A 291 -0.86 22.26 -17.45
C PRO A 291 -0.94 22.47 -15.93
N THR A 292 -1.56 21.58 -15.17
CA THR A 292 -1.67 21.62 -13.70
C THR A 292 -0.40 21.21 -12.96
N SER A 293 0.65 20.75 -13.68
CA SER A 293 1.91 20.31 -13.06
C SER A 293 2.48 21.38 -12.13
N LEU A 294 2.65 21.01 -10.85
CA LEU A 294 3.17 21.87 -9.79
C LEU A 294 4.48 22.57 -10.20
N PRO A 295 5.54 21.86 -10.65
CA PRO A 295 6.77 22.54 -11.03
C PRO A 295 6.61 23.50 -12.21
N LEU A 296 5.70 23.23 -13.16
CA LEU A 296 5.42 24.20 -14.24
C LEU A 296 4.72 25.46 -13.73
N GLN A 297 3.78 25.31 -12.81
CA GLN A 297 3.11 26.44 -12.18
C GLN A 297 4.10 27.31 -11.41
N LEU A 298 4.98 26.69 -10.61
CA LEU A 298 6.01 27.40 -9.84
C LEU A 298 7.05 28.07 -10.74
N LYS A 299 7.44 27.43 -11.86
CA LYS A 299 8.34 28.03 -12.84
C LYS A 299 7.77 29.29 -13.49
N ARG A 300 6.46 29.32 -13.76
CA ARG A 300 5.77 30.53 -14.26
C ARG A 300 5.78 31.67 -13.24
N LEU A 301 5.88 31.35 -11.96
CA LEU A 301 6.04 32.30 -10.86
C LEU A 301 7.52 32.68 -10.60
N GLY A 302 8.45 32.18 -11.41
CA GLY A 302 9.89 32.50 -11.31
C GLY A 302 10.70 31.58 -10.40
N TYR A 303 10.10 30.49 -9.89
CA TYR A 303 10.80 29.56 -9.02
C TYR A 303 11.61 28.54 -9.80
N ARG A 304 12.84 28.28 -9.35
CA ARG A 304 13.60 27.09 -9.69
C ARG A 304 13.06 25.90 -8.92
N THR A 305 12.92 24.75 -9.55
CA THR A 305 12.25 23.59 -8.94
C THR A 305 13.18 22.40 -8.82
N SER A 306 13.27 21.81 -7.64
CA SER A 306 14.11 20.64 -7.37
C SER A 306 13.34 19.54 -6.63
N TYR A 307 13.54 18.31 -7.06
CA TYR A 307 12.98 17.12 -6.42
C TYR A 307 14.10 16.33 -5.73
N TRP A 308 13.91 15.98 -4.47
CA TRP A 308 14.87 15.25 -3.64
C TRP A 308 14.20 13.99 -3.09
N TYR A 309 14.83 12.83 -3.29
CA TYR A 309 14.27 11.56 -2.83
C TYR A 309 15.27 10.78 -2.00
N GLY A 310 14.81 10.27 -0.85
CA GLY A 310 15.59 9.44 0.07
C GLY A 310 16.01 8.09 -0.53
N GLY A 311 15.37 7.63 -1.60
CA GLY A 311 15.68 6.37 -2.29
C GLY A 311 16.21 6.57 -3.70
N SER A 312 16.21 5.48 -4.47
CA SER A 312 16.61 5.50 -5.89
C SER A 312 15.50 5.97 -6.82
N LEU A 313 15.80 6.96 -7.67
CA LEU A 313 14.89 7.46 -8.71
C LEU A 313 14.71 6.51 -9.90
N SER A 314 15.49 5.43 -10.01
CA SER A 314 15.39 4.49 -11.13
C SER A 314 14.08 3.69 -11.12
N LYS A 315 13.46 3.53 -9.95
CA LYS A 315 12.22 2.77 -9.77
C LYS A 315 11.00 3.63 -10.10
N GLY A 316 10.09 3.16 -10.96
CA GLY A 316 8.88 3.90 -11.34
C GLY A 316 9.12 5.05 -12.33
N TYR A 317 10.20 4.98 -13.11
CA TYR A 317 10.51 5.91 -14.20
C TYR A 317 10.60 7.40 -13.81
N PHE A 318 10.86 7.72 -12.54
CA PHE A 318 10.99 9.11 -12.05
C PHE A 318 12.13 9.88 -12.71
N THR A 319 13.20 9.21 -13.17
CA THR A 319 14.27 9.84 -13.96
C THR A 319 13.81 10.40 -15.31
N ARG A 320 12.68 9.92 -15.86
CA ARG A 320 12.05 10.45 -17.08
C ARG A 320 10.85 11.33 -16.76
N PHE A 321 10.02 10.88 -15.82
CA PHE A 321 8.78 11.56 -15.45
C PHE A 321 9.02 12.93 -14.79
N LEU A 322 9.94 13.06 -13.83
CA LEU A 322 10.12 14.33 -13.10
C LEU A 322 10.64 15.47 -13.98
N PRO A 323 11.64 15.27 -14.88
CA PRO A 323 12.01 16.31 -15.83
C PRO A 323 10.87 16.68 -16.78
N ALA A 324 10.11 15.68 -17.28
CA ALA A 324 8.96 15.92 -18.14
C ALA A 324 7.83 16.67 -17.42
N ALA A 325 7.64 16.41 -16.12
CA ALA A 325 6.73 17.14 -15.27
C ALA A 325 7.16 18.61 -15.09
N GLY A 326 8.44 18.93 -15.23
CA GLY A 326 8.94 20.30 -15.28
C GLY A 326 9.99 20.66 -14.22
N PHE A 327 10.46 19.69 -13.42
CA PHE A 327 11.53 19.93 -12.45
C PHE A 327 12.85 20.33 -13.12
N ASP A 328 13.55 21.32 -12.58
CA ASP A 328 14.86 21.77 -13.09
C ASP A 328 16.00 20.84 -12.64
N ALA A 329 15.88 20.26 -11.45
CA ALA A 329 16.84 19.32 -10.91
C ALA A 329 16.16 18.17 -10.15
N ILE A 330 16.78 16.99 -10.21
CA ILE A 330 16.34 15.80 -9.49
C ILE A 330 17.54 15.19 -8.78
N TYR A 331 17.35 14.78 -7.52
CA TYR A 331 18.41 14.27 -6.67
C TYR A 331 17.96 12.97 -5.99
N SER A 332 18.76 11.92 -6.17
CA SER A 332 18.61 10.63 -5.53
C SER A 332 19.57 10.54 -4.35
N ALA A 333 19.10 10.22 -3.14
CA ALA A 333 19.96 10.12 -1.97
C ALA A 333 21.07 9.07 -2.15
N THR A 334 20.79 8.01 -2.90
CA THR A 334 21.75 6.97 -3.27
C THR A 334 22.96 7.51 -4.05
N ASP A 335 22.80 8.66 -4.71
CA ASP A 335 23.82 9.25 -5.55
C ASP A 335 24.54 10.39 -4.81
N ILE A 336 23.84 11.09 -3.92
CA ILE A 336 24.36 12.31 -3.26
C ILE A 336 24.95 12.08 -1.86
N CYS A 337 24.58 11.01 -1.16
CA CYS A 337 25.01 10.74 0.21
C CYS A 337 26.28 9.88 0.30
N GLY A 338 26.77 9.35 -0.82
CA GLY A 338 27.94 8.48 -0.90
C GLY A 338 27.63 7.00 -0.61
N ASP A 339 28.52 6.12 -1.06
CA ASP A 339 28.32 4.66 -1.06
C ASP A 339 28.22 4.04 0.35
N ASP A 340 28.84 4.68 1.35
CA ASP A 340 28.87 4.22 2.74
C ASP A 340 27.68 4.77 3.58
N ALA A 341 26.76 5.52 2.98
CA ALA A 341 25.63 6.07 3.69
C ALA A 341 24.74 4.94 4.26
N PRO A 342 24.37 5.00 5.56
CA PRO A 342 23.50 3.98 6.13
C PRO A 342 22.12 4.06 5.47
N GLN A 343 21.63 2.92 5.00
CA GLN A 343 20.42 2.83 4.22
C GLN A 343 19.60 1.58 4.55
N THR A 344 18.31 1.67 4.26
CA THR A 344 17.42 0.51 4.16
C THR A 344 17.47 -0.03 2.72
N TRP A 345 16.70 -1.07 2.43
CA TRP A 345 16.55 -1.54 1.05
C TRP A 345 15.81 -0.54 0.14
N ILE A 346 15.10 0.45 0.71
CA ILE A 346 14.37 1.50 -0.03
C ILE A 346 15.27 2.68 -0.33
N GLY A 347 16.02 3.13 0.68
CA GLY A 347 16.73 4.39 0.63
C GLY A 347 17.57 4.70 1.87
N VAL A 348 18.34 5.77 1.74
CA VAL A 348 19.21 6.33 2.77
C VAL A 348 18.38 6.79 3.96
N TYR A 349 18.93 6.62 5.17
CA TYR A 349 18.28 7.04 6.41
C TYR A 349 17.94 8.53 6.38
N ASP A 350 16.71 8.87 6.80
CA ASP A 350 16.13 10.21 6.56
C ASP A 350 16.99 11.34 7.16
N HIS A 351 17.60 11.16 8.33
CA HIS A 351 18.49 12.19 8.90
C HIS A 351 19.71 12.47 8.01
N VAL A 352 20.30 11.43 7.40
CA VAL A 352 21.46 11.59 6.51
C VAL A 352 21.04 12.26 5.20
N PHE A 353 19.93 11.77 4.61
CA PHE A 353 19.39 12.34 3.37
C PHE A 353 19.01 13.82 3.54
N LEU A 354 18.26 14.16 4.58
CA LEU A 354 17.78 15.51 4.81
C LEU A 354 18.92 16.46 5.19
N GLU A 355 19.92 16.01 5.96
CA GLU A 355 21.13 16.80 6.26
C GLU A 355 21.94 17.10 4.98
N GLU A 356 22.12 16.11 4.10
CA GLU A 356 22.83 16.32 2.83
C GLU A 356 22.04 17.22 1.87
N ALA A 357 20.71 17.08 1.82
CA ALA A 357 19.86 17.98 1.05
C ALA A 357 19.96 19.42 1.58
N ALA A 358 19.82 19.62 2.90
CA ALA A 358 19.98 20.91 3.56
C ALA A 358 21.34 21.55 3.25
N ARG A 359 22.43 20.77 3.36
CA ARG A 359 23.79 21.23 3.04
C ARG A 359 23.91 21.72 1.60
N ARG A 360 23.33 20.99 0.64
CA ARG A 360 23.36 21.34 -0.79
C ARG A 360 22.54 22.59 -1.08
N ILE A 361 21.33 22.67 -0.52
CA ILE A 361 20.45 23.85 -0.65
C ILE A 361 21.16 25.08 -0.08
N CYS A 362 21.78 24.98 1.10
CA CYS A 362 22.54 26.07 1.70
C CYS A 362 23.78 26.50 0.91
N ALA A 363 24.30 25.64 0.04
CA ALA A 363 25.46 25.91 -0.81
C ALA A 363 25.08 26.54 -2.16
N GLU A 364 23.80 26.62 -2.49
CA GLU A 364 23.32 27.34 -3.67
C GLU A 364 23.68 28.83 -3.54
N LYS A 365 24.28 29.39 -4.61
CA LYS A 365 24.86 30.75 -4.60
C LYS A 365 23.97 31.79 -5.24
N ASP A 366 22.90 31.37 -5.89
CA ASP A 366 21.97 32.28 -6.54
C ASP A 366 20.82 32.64 -5.59
N ASP A 367 20.28 33.85 -5.77
CA ASP A 367 19.12 34.34 -5.02
C ASP A 367 17.80 34.02 -5.75
N VAL A 368 17.80 33.00 -6.63
CA VAL A 368 16.60 32.61 -7.36
C VAL A 368 15.63 31.94 -6.37
N PRO A 369 14.36 32.37 -6.30
CA PRO A 369 13.38 31.68 -5.47
C PRO A 369 13.28 30.20 -5.86
N SER A 370 13.14 29.30 -4.89
CA SER A 370 13.16 27.87 -5.18
C SER A 370 12.08 27.06 -4.48
N LEU A 371 11.57 26.06 -5.18
CA LEU A 371 10.78 24.96 -4.64
C LEU A 371 11.69 23.76 -4.47
N HIS A 372 11.75 23.21 -3.26
CA HIS A 372 12.37 21.93 -2.97
C HIS A 372 11.30 20.95 -2.48
N LEU A 373 10.96 19.95 -3.30
CA LEU A 373 10.10 18.85 -2.88
C LEU A 373 11.00 17.72 -2.36
N LEU A 374 10.91 17.41 -1.06
CA LEU A 374 11.72 16.37 -0.40
C LEU A 374 10.83 15.20 0.01
N TYR A 375 11.15 13.99 -0.45
CA TYR A 375 10.41 12.78 -0.11
C TYR A 375 11.31 11.76 0.60
N THR A 376 10.91 11.42 1.82
CA THR A 376 11.66 10.52 2.73
C THR A 376 11.34 9.05 2.50
N THR A 377 12.07 8.13 3.15
CA THR A 377 11.89 6.67 2.93
C THR A 377 11.97 5.81 4.18
N SER A 378 12.41 6.35 5.33
CA SER A 378 12.78 5.49 6.47
C SER A 378 11.59 4.85 7.17
N ASN A 379 10.42 5.51 7.19
CA ASN A 379 9.21 5.03 7.87
C ASN A 379 8.49 3.90 7.11
N HIS A 380 9.24 2.85 6.80
CA HIS A 380 8.76 1.71 6.04
C HIS A 380 9.30 0.39 6.63
N GLY A 381 8.49 -0.67 6.56
CA GLY A 381 8.88 -2.00 6.99
C GLY A 381 10.13 -2.50 6.22
N PRO A 382 11.02 -3.31 6.83
CA PRO A 382 10.87 -4.02 8.11
C PRO A 382 11.28 -3.23 9.39
N TYR A 383 11.46 -1.90 9.32
CA TYR A 383 11.85 -1.07 10.47
C TYR A 383 13.16 -1.51 11.15
N LEU A 384 14.19 -1.89 10.37
CA LEU A 384 15.46 -2.44 10.88
C LEU A 384 16.52 -1.39 11.26
N ILE A 385 16.20 -0.10 11.15
CA ILE A 385 17.11 1.00 11.53
C ILE A 385 17.47 0.88 13.03
N PRO A 386 18.75 1.06 13.42
CA PRO A 386 19.17 0.99 14.83
C PRO A 386 18.77 2.27 15.58
N PHE A 387 17.47 2.48 15.83
CA PHE A 387 16.90 3.72 16.39
C PHE A 387 17.54 4.16 17.71
N GLU A 388 17.99 3.23 18.54
CA GLU A 388 18.65 3.53 19.81
C GLU A 388 20.00 4.25 19.61
N LYS A 389 20.71 3.95 18.51
CA LYS A 389 21.92 4.70 18.11
C LYS A 389 21.58 6.16 17.77
N TYR A 390 20.35 6.42 17.37
CA TYR A 390 19.83 7.72 16.98
C TYR A 390 18.94 8.36 18.06
N GLY A 391 19.08 7.91 19.30
CA GLY A 391 18.46 8.55 20.47
C GLY A 391 17.05 8.07 20.81
N TYR A 392 16.53 7.03 20.16
CA TYR A 392 15.26 6.45 20.60
C TYR A 392 15.45 5.68 21.91
N ASP A 393 14.66 6.06 22.91
CA ASP A 393 14.53 5.35 24.18
C ASP A 393 13.04 5.22 24.47
N PRO A 394 12.46 4.00 24.46
CA PRO A 394 11.03 3.82 24.65
C PRO A 394 10.54 4.26 26.04
N GLU A 395 11.38 4.25 27.07
CA GLU A 395 10.97 4.71 28.41
C GLU A 395 10.90 6.23 28.48
N ARG A 396 11.76 6.93 27.73
CA ARG A 396 11.73 8.38 27.61
C ARG A 396 10.64 8.87 26.66
N VAL A 397 10.51 8.22 25.50
CA VAL A 397 9.59 8.63 24.44
C VAL A 397 8.16 8.26 24.81
N MET A 398 7.94 7.04 25.30
CA MET A 398 6.61 6.47 25.57
C MET A 398 6.43 6.10 27.06
N PRO A 399 6.66 6.99 28.04
CA PRO A 399 6.71 6.60 29.45
C PRO A 399 5.45 5.87 29.93
N GLY A 400 4.26 6.35 29.51
CA GLY A 400 2.97 5.78 29.87
C GLY A 400 2.43 4.66 28.96
N ALA A 401 3.16 4.26 27.92
CA ALA A 401 2.67 3.24 26.99
C ALA A 401 2.74 1.81 27.59
N PRO A 402 1.83 0.90 27.20
CA PRO A 402 1.91 -0.50 27.57
C PRO A 402 3.28 -1.13 27.27
N ALA A 403 3.79 -1.95 28.19
CA ALA A 403 5.11 -2.59 28.05
C ALA A 403 5.23 -3.47 26.79
N SER A 404 4.10 -3.97 26.26
CA SER A 404 4.06 -4.70 24.98
C SER A 404 4.53 -3.85 23.79
N LEU A 405 4.28 -2.54 23.81
CA LEU A 405 4.65 -1.60 22.73
C LEU A 405 6.10 -1.14 22.82
N LYS A 406 6.76 -1.33 23.97
CA LYS A 406 8.17 -0.99 24.19
C LYS A 406 9.13 -2.11 23.82
N LYS A 407 8.62 -3.27 23.41
CA LYS A 407 9.43 -4.42 22.99
C LYS A 407 10.11 -4.14 21.65
N LYS A 408 11.25 -4.78 21.40
CA LYS A 408 11.96 -4.71 20.11
C LYS A 408 11.37 -5.65 19.04
N ASP A 409 10.07 -5.91 19.11
CA ASP A 409 9.35 -6.66 18.08
C ASP A 409 8.91 -5.73 16.93
N LEU A 410 8.29 -6.27 15.88
CA LEU A 410 7.87 -5.50 14.71
C LEU A 410 7.02 -4.27 15.10
N ARG A 411 6.14 -4.42 16.11
CA ARG A 411 5.27 -3.32 16.55
C ARG A 411 6.07 -2.21 17.21
N GLY A 412 6.85 -2.52 18.25
CA GLY A 412 7.63 -1.48 18.93
C GLY A 412 8.70 -0.84 18.04
N ARG A 413 9.27 -1.60 17.09
CA ARG A 413 10.18 -1.04 16.07
C ARG A 413 9.47 -0.14 15.07
N GLY A 414 8.24 -0.46 14.67
CA GLY A 414 7.43 0.43 13.83
C GLY A 414 7.10 1.76 14.53
N LEU A 415 6.78 1.73 15.82
CA LEU A 415 6.57 2.95 16.61
C LEU A 415 7.86 3.78 16.73
N ALA A 416 8.99 3.12 16.98
CA ALA A 416 10.31 3.76 17.00
C ALA A 416 10.63 4.43 15.64
N CYS A 417 10.21 3.80 14.54
CA CYS A 417 10.39 4.32 13.20
C CYS A 417 9.57 5.58 12.93
N ALA A 418 8.29 5.58 13.36
CA ALA A 418 7.44 6.76 13.27
C ALA A 418 8.03 7.95 14.05
N TRP A 419 8.51 7.71 15.27
CA TRP A 419 9.22 8.72 16.07
C TRP A 419 10.47 9.24 15.36
N TYR A 420 11.31 8.33 14.86
CA TYR A 420 12.54 8.70 14.17
C TYR A 420 12.28 9.56 12.93
N ALA A 421 11.26 9.20 12.13
CA ALA A 421 10.88 9.96 10.95
C ALA A 421 10.36 11.36 11.30
N ASP A 422 9.53 11.48 12.35
CA ASP A 422 9.05 12.75 12.87
C ASP A 422 10.21 13.68 13.29
N GLN A 423 11.18 13.14 14.03
CA GLN A 423 12.38 13.88 14.45
C GLN A 423 13.24 14.33 13.26
N ALA A 424 13.47 13.45 12.28
CA ALA A 424 14.28 13.78 11.11
C ALA A 424 13.64 14.90 10.26
N LEU A 425 12.34 14.79 9.99
CA LEU A 425 11.58 15.83 9.26
C LEU A 425 11.62 17.17 9.99
N CYS A 426 11.31 17.18 11.29
CA CYS A 426 11.25 18.42 12.05
C CYS A 426 12.62 19.03 12.32
N LYS A 427 13.69 18.23 12.37
CA LYS A 427 15.06 18.73 12.41
C LYS A 427 15.39 19.54 11.14
N PHE A 428 15.06 19.01 9.97
CA PHE A 428 15.23 19.73 8.70
C PHE A 428 14.42 21.03 8.69
N ILE A 429 13.15 20.98 9.10
CA ILE A 429 12.28 22.18 9.15
C ILE A 429 12.90 23.24 10.04
N ASN A 430 13.36 22.89 11.24
CA ASN A 430 13.96 23.84 12.17
C ASN A 430 15.27 24.43 11.62
N GLU A 431 16.12 23.63 10.98
CA GLU A 431 17.36 24.09 10.37
C GLU A 431 17.10 25.08 9.23
N MET A 432 16.22 24.71 8.29
CA MET A 432 15.90 25.57 7.15
C MET A 432 15.14 26.82 7.57
N ARG A 433 14.24 26.74 8.55
CA ARG A 433 13.53 27.91 9.09
C ARG A 433 14.49 28.88 9.78
N ALA A 434 15.49 28.38 10.51
CA ALA A 434 16.51 29.24 11.11
C ALA A 434 17.39 29.91 10.04
N ARG A 435 17.68 29.20 8.94
CA ARG A 435 18.53 29.71 7.86
C ARG A 435 17.81 30.66 6.89
N TYR A 436 16.53 30.42 6.65
CA TYR A 436 15.66 31.08 5.69
C TYR A 436 14.29 31.38 6.33
N PRO A 437 14.21 32.42 7.17
CA PRO A 437 13.03 32.69 8.00
C PRO A 437 11.77 33.06 7.22
N ASP A 438 11.90 33.48 5.95
CA ASP A 438 10.81 33.82 5.03
C ASP A 438 10.26 32.61 4.25
N SER A 439 10.69 31.40 4.59
CA SER A 439 10.31 30.20 3.83
C SER A 439 8.88 29.73 4.12
N LEU A 440 8.24 29.18 3.09
CA LEU A 440 7.00 28.42 3.20
C LEU A 440 7.31 26.94 3.37
N PHE A 441 6.75 26.31 4.41
CA PHE A 441 6.85 24.86 4.62
C PHE A 441 5.50 24.22 4.38
N ILE A 442 5.46 23.21 3.51
CA ILE A 442 4.33 22.32 3.30
C ILE A 442 4.78 20.93 3.75
N VAL A 443 4.12 20.36 4.75
CA VAL A 443 4.49 19.07 5.35
C VAL A 443 3.30 18.15 5.25
N THR A 444 3.47 17.03 4.55
CA THR A 444 2.43 16.01 4.41
C THR A 444 3.02 14.61 4.52
N GLY A 445 2.18 13.59 4.66
CA GLY A 445 2.56 12.23 4.28
C GLY A 445 2.07 11.86 2.88
N ASP A 446 2.67 10.84 2.28
CA ASP A 446 2.23 10.29 1.00
C ASP A 446 0.95 9.45 1.12
N HIS A 447 0.80 8.64 2.17
CA HIS A 447 -0.44 7.93 2.50
C HIS A 447 -0.51 7.56 3.99
N ALA A 448 -1.67 7.06 4.43
CA ALA A 448 -1.77 6.42 5.74
C ALA A 448 -0.99 5.10 5.74
N GLY A 449 -0.18 4.87 6.76
CA GLY A 449 0.68 3.70 6.87
C GLY A 449 1.34 3.61 8.23
N GLY A 450 2.33 2.72 8.35
CA GLY A 450 3.03 2.45 9.60
C GLY A 450 2.27 1.54 10.57
N ILE A 451 2.80 1.39 11.78
CA ILE A 451 2.18 0.58 12.84
C ILE A 451 1.26 1.46 13.69
N LEU A 452 -0.03 1.11 13.72
CA LEU A 452 -1.01 1.70 14.64
C LEU A 452 -1.36 0.68 15.73
N PRO A 453 -1.02 0.94 17.01
CA PRO A 453 -1.23 -0.03 18.08
C PRO A 453 -2.68 0.00 18.57
N LEU A 454 -3.50 -0.92 18.05
CA LEU A 454 -4.86 -1.18 18.53
C LEU A 454 -4.81 -2.13 19.73
N VAL A 455 -4.45 -1.60 20.91
CA VAL A 455 -4.27 -2.40 22.14
C VAL A 455 -4.90 -1.70 23.34
N PRO A 456 -5.39 -2.46 24.35
CA PRO A 456 -5.88 -1.89 25.60
C PRO A 456 -4.85 -0.95 26.24
N GLY A 457 -5.31 0.23 26.65
CA GLY A 457 -4.47 1.30 27.18
C GLY A 457 -4.00 2.32 26.13
N VAL A 458 -4.24 2.07 24.84
CA VAL A 458 -4.13 3.06 23.75
C VAL A 458 -5.48 3.26 23.07
N THR A 459 -6.13 2.15 22.69
CA THR A 459 -7.47 2.16 22.10
C THR A 459 -8.37 1.13 22.78
N ASP A 460 -9.66 1.43 22.89
CA ASP A 460 -10.67 0.48 23.38
C ASP A 460 -11.19 -0.47 22.28
N ARG A 461 -10.81 -0.22 21.02
CA ARG A 461 -11.20 -0.99 19.83
C ARG A 461 -10.07 -1.90 19.36
N GLU A 462 -10.45 -2.97 18.68
CA GLU A 462 -9.54 -3.94 18.05
C GLU A 462 -9.41 -3.75 16.53
N GLU A 463 -10.29 -2.95 15.92
CA GLU A 463 -10.28 -2.67 14.48
C GLU A 463 -9.96 -1.19 14.17
N PRO A 464 -9.27 -0.91 13.06
CA PRO A 464 -8.95 0.44 12.64
C PRO A 464 -10.18 1.14 12.04
N LEU A 465 -10.38 2.40 12.41
CA LEU A 465 -11.35 3.29 11.80
C LEU A 465 -10.92 3.65 10.37
N LEU A 466 -11.89 4.05 9.54
CA LEU A 466 -11.61 4.54 8.19
C LEU A 466 -10.56 5.66 8.20
N ARG A 467 -10.68 6.58 9.16
CA ARG A 467 -9.75 7.68 9.41
C ARG A 467 -8.29 7.22 9.49
N GLU A 468 -8.04 6.13 10.19
CA GLU A 468 -6.70 5.57 10.45
C GLU A 468 -6.11 4.89 9.21
N ARG A 469 -6.98 4.52 8.27
CA ARG A 469 -6.61 3.81 7.04
C ARG A 469 -6.39 4.72 5.84
N ILE A 470 -6.92 5.95 5.85
CA ILE A 470 -6.93 6.80 4.65
C ILE A 470 -6.37 8.21 4.85
N LEU A 471 -6.27 8.69 6.10
CA LEU A 471 -5.81 10.05 6.33
C LEU A 471 -4.30 10.14 6.51
N THR A 472 -3.72 11.10 5.79
CA THR A 472 -2.33 11.48 5.91
C THR A 472 -2.18 12.77 6.70
N SER A 473 -1.01 12.98 7.30
CA SER A 473 -0.67 14.21 8.01
C SER A 473 -0.65 15.38 7.03
N PHE A 474 -1.12 16.57 7.42
CA PHE A 474 -0.94 17.80 6.65
C PHE A 474 -0.78 19.03 7.56
N ALA A 475 0.24 19.83 7.27
CA ALA A 475 0.47 21.14 7.87
C ALA A 475 1.17 22.08 6.89
N ILE A 476 0.86 23.37 6.98
CA ILE A 476 1.50 24.43 6.20
C ILE A 476 1.90 25.57 7.13
N HIS A 477 3.13 26.08 7.02
CA HIS A 477 3.67 27.15 7.87
C HIS A 477 4.30 28.25 7.03
N HIS A 478 3.99 29.49 7.38
CA HIS A 478 4.65 30.70 6.86
C HIS A 478 4.65 31.79 7.95
N PRO A 479 5.72 32.60 8.11
CA PRO A 479 5.81 33.60 9.19
C PRO A 479 4.76 34.74 9.15
N GLN A 480 4.09 34.92 8.02
CA GLN A 480 2.92 35.80 7.85
C GLN A 480 1.67 34.94 7.76
#